data_AF-A0A3D0KR56-F1
#
_entry.id   AF-A0A3D0KR56-F1
#
_cell.length_a   1.000
_cell.length_b   1.000
_cell.length_c   1.000
_cell.angle_alpha   90.00
_cell.angle_beta   90.00
_cell.angle_gamma   90.00
#
_symmetry.space_group_name_H-M   'P 1'
#
loop_
_entity.id
_entity.type
_entity.pdbx_description
1 polymer ?
#
loop_
_entity_poly.entity_id
_entity_poly.type
_entity_poly.pdbx_seq_one_letter_code
_entity_poly.pdbx_strand_id
1 'polypeptide(L)'
;SEFRHAIGNRIFGCDDCLAVCPWNKYASRAAEAKFHGPAEMPPLADLLVLDDAAFRQMFAGTPVRRAGHPRFLRNVLVAAGNSGEASLVPLVEALLSHESALVRGMAVWAIRQLLDEKSYCALRLAHAAQEVDDMVLGEWG
;
A
#
# COMPACT_ATOMS: atom_id res chain seq x y z
N SER A 1 -10.87 -9.35 1.21
CA SER A 1 -11.46 -8.06 0.78
C SER A 1 -11.50 -7.99 -0.75
N GLU A 2 -12.63 -8.35 -1.35
CA GLU A 2 -12.87 -8.45 -2.80
C GLU A 2 -12.47 -7.20 -3.62
N PHE A 3 -12.53 -6.02 -3.01
CA PHE A 3 -12.24 -4.74 -3.67
C PHE A 3 -10.75 -4.44 -3.91
N ARG A 4 -9.81 -5.18 -3.28
CA ARG A 4 -8.36 -4.90 -3.43
C ARG A 4 -7.84 -5.28 -4.82
N HIS A 5 -8.35 -6.37 -5.39
CA HIS A 5 -7.98 -6.84 -6.72
C HIS A 5 -8.57 -5.91 -7.81
N ALA A 6 -9.75 -5.35 -7.57
CA ALA A 6 -10.44 -4.46 -8.51
C ALA A 6 -9.73 -3.10 -8.72
N ILE A 7 -8.82 -2.70 -7.82
CA ILE A 7 -8.06 -1.44 -7.94
C ILE A 7 -6.92 -1.54 -8.98
N GLY A 8 -6.39 -2.74 -9.25
CA GLY A 8 -5.21 -2.93 -10.09
C GLY A 8 -3.95 -2.25 -9.54
N ASN A 9 -3.05 -1.79 -10.41
CA ASN A 9 -1.77 -1.17 -10.00
C ASN A 9 -1.87 0.35 -9.77
N ARG A 10 -3.08 0.88 -9.56
CA ARG A 10 -3.32 2.32 -9.45
C ARG A 10 -3.11 2.80 -8.02
N ILE A 11 -2.13 3.70 -7.83
CA ILE A 11 -1.76 4.24 -6.51
C ILE A 11 -2.61 5.47 -6.14
N PHE A 12 -3.06 6.23 -7.15
CA PHE A 12 -3.94 7.39 -7.02
C PHE A 12 -5.09 7.34 -8.04
N GLY A 13 -6.24 7.92 -7.66
CA GLY A 13 -7.44 7.94 -8.49
C GLY A 13 -7.56 9.16 -9.37
N CYS A 14 -7.75 8.93 -10.67
CA CYS A 14 -8.20 9.98 -11.60
C CYS A 14 -9.73 10.04 -11.71
N ASP A 15 -10.48 8.94 -11.50
CA ASP A 15 -11.93 8.97 -11.19
C ASP A 15 -12.43 7.58 -10.71
N ASP A 16 -11.95 6.48 -11.30
CA ASP A 16 -12.41 5.12 -10.95
C ASP A 16 -11.98 4.64 -9.55
N CYS A 17 -10.83 5.12 -9.07
CA CYS A 17 -10.23 4.63 -7.81
C CYS A 17 -10.90 5.23 -6.57
N LEU A 18 -11.65 6.32 -6.76
CA LEU A 18 -12.44 6.97 -5.71
C LEU A 18 -13.76 6.21 -5.46
N ALA A 19 -14.30 5.55 -6.48
CA ALA A 19 -15.55 4.78 -6.39
C ALA A 19 -15.37 3.39 -5.76
N VAL A 20 -14.22 2.76 -5.96
CA VAL A 20 -13.99 1.36 -5.54
C VAL A 20 -13.19 1.20 -4.24
N CYS A 21 -12.64 2.28 -3.68
CA CYS A 21 -11.88 2.18 -2.44
C CYS A 21 -12.85 2.10 -1.24
N PRO A 22 -12.98 0.93 -0.56
CA PRO A 22 -14.03 0.73 0.45
C PRO A 22 -13.82 1.54 1.74
N TRP A 23 -12.68 2.22 1.86
CA TRP A 23 -12.28 2.98 3.04
C TRP A 23 -12.38 4.49 2.85
N ASN A 24 -12.79 4.95 1.67
CA ASN A 24 -12.82 6.36 1.36
C ASN A 24 -14.21 6.97 1.66
N LYS A 25 -14.51 7.18 2.95
CA LYS A 25 -15.66 8.01 3.38
C LYS A 25 -15.53 9.48 2.93
N TYR A 26 -14.36 9.87 2.39
CA TYR A 26 -14.03 11.23 1.94
C TYR A 26 -13.78 11.31 0.41
N ALA A 27 -13.97 10.22 -0.35
CA ALA A 27 -13.80 10.20 -1.81
C ALA A 27 -14.71 11.20 -2.52
N SER A 28 -15.91 11.42 -1.98
CA SER A 28 -16.96 12.25 -2.57
C SER A 28 -16.62 13.73 -2.63
N ARG A 29 -15.60 14.21 -1.89
CA ARG A 29 -15.20 15.63 -1.88
C ARG A 29 -13.93 15.93 -2.68
N ALA A 30 -13.33 14.93 -3.31
CA ALA A 30 -12.09 15.06 -4.10
C ALA A 30 -12.32 15.10 -5.62
N ALA A 31 -13.58 15.08 -6.08
CA ALA A 31 -13.91 15.18 -7.51
C ALA A 31 -13.54 16.55 -8.15
N GLU A 32 -13.26 17.58 -7.34
CA GLU A 32 -12.93 18.92 -7.83
C GLU A 32 -11.43 19.18 -8.01
N ALA A 33 -10.56 18.26 -7.55
CA ALA A 33 -9.11 18.42 -7.71
C ALA A 33 -8.59 17.39 -8.71
N LYS A 34 -8.51 17.78 -10.00
CA LYS A 34 -7.76 17.07 -11.04
C LYS A 34 -6.28 17.01 -10.65
N PHE A 35 -5.93 16.09 -9.76
CA PHE A 35 -4.55 15.82 -9.40
C PHE A 35 -3.93 15.00 -10.53
N HIS A 36 -3.32 15.70 -11.47
CA HIS A 36 -2.32 15.11 -12.34
C HIS A 36 -1.08 14.94 -11.46
N GLY A 37 -0.83 13.71 -11.00
CA GLY A 37 0.46 13.36 -10.39
C GLY A 37 1.62 13.68 -11.34
N PRO A 38 2.87 13.38 -10.95
CA PRO A 38 4.02 13.50 -11.84
C PRO A 38 3.71 12.84 -13.20
N ALA A 39 4.18 13.45 -14.30
CA ALA A 39 3.90 12.99 -15.67
C ALA A 39 4.24 11.51 -15.90
N GLU A 40 5.22 11.01 -15.15
CA GLU A 40 5.51 9.59 -14.97
C GLU A 40 5.54 9.29 -13.47
N MET A 41 4.72 8.34 -13.03
CA MET A 41 4.81 7.82 -11.66
C MET A 41 6.12 7.02 -11.53
N PRO A 42 6.91 7.24 -10.46
CA PRO A 42 8.10 6.43 -10.21
C PRO A 42 7.78 4.92 -10.16
N PRO A 43 8.77 4.05 -10.44
CA PRO A 43 8.66 2.61 -10.22
C PRO A 43 8.14 2.27 -8.83
N LEU A 44 7.38 1.17 -8.71
CA LEU A 44 6.85 0.71 -7.43
C LEU A 44 7.94 0.52 -6.38
N ALA A 45 9.12 0.04 -6.79
CA ALA A 45 10.28 -0.09 -5.93
C ALA A 45 10.67 1.22 -5.24
N ASP A 46 10.72 2.33 -6.00
CA ASP A 46 11.08 3.65 -5.49
C ASP A 46 10.01 4.21 -4.55
N LEU A 47 8.75 3.88 -4.81
CA LEU A 47 7.63 4.31 -3.99
C LEU A 47 7.52 3.53 -2.67
N LEU A 48 7.94 2.27 -2.65
CA LEU A 48 7.94 1.42 -1.44
C LEU A 48 9.00 1.85 -0.42
N VAL A 49 10.10 2.46 -0.87
CA VAL A 49 11.21 2.92 -0.01
C VAL A 49 11.14 4.41 0.32
N LEU A 50 10.10 5.11 -0.15
CA LEU A 50 9.92 6.52 0.12
C LEU A 50 9.70 6.72 1.62
N ASP A 51 10.49 7.58 2.26
CA ASP A 51 10.29 7.94 3.67
C ASP A 51 9.32 9.12 3.82
N ASP A 52 8.92 9.44 5.05
CA ASP A 52 7.95 10.53 5.31
C ASP A 52 8.47 11.90 4.84
N ALA A 53 9.79 12.14 4.91
CA ALA A 53 10.38 13.42 4.48
C ALA A 53 10.33 13.56 2.95
N ALA A 54 10.77 12.52 2.22
CA ALA A 54 10.72 12.44 0.77
C ALA A 54 9.28 12.46 0.26
N PHE A 55 8.35 11.77 0.93
CA PHE A 55 6.91 11.83 0.65
C PHE A 55 6.37 13.27 0.76
N ARG A 56 6.69 13.97 1.86
CA ARG A 56 6.23 15.35 2.08
C ARG A 56 6.78 16.32 1.03
N GLN A 57 8.01 16.12 0.59
CA GLN A 57 8.62 16.91 -0.48
C GLN A 57 7.97 16.61 -1.83
N MET A 58 7.88 15.34 -2.21
CA MET A 58 7.32 14.88 -3.48
C MET A 58 5.86 15.32 -3.67
N PHE A 59 5.07 15.28 -2.60
CA PHE A 59 3.64 15.62 -2.65
C PHE A 59 3.34 17.02 -2.08
N ALA A 60 4.34 17.89 -1.92
CA ALA A 60 4.14 19.25 -1.46
C ALA A 60 3.12 20.00 -2.35
N GLY A 61 2.14 20.68 -1.72
CA GLY A 61 1.09 21.40 -2.44
C GLY A 61 -0.03 20.53 -3.05
N THR A 62 0.05 19.20 -2.91
CA THR A 62 -0.94 18.28 -3.48
C THR A 62 -1.97 17.81 -2.43
N PRO A 63 -3.18 17.38 -2.84
CA PRO A 63 -4.14 16.74 -1.94
C PRO A 63 -3.61 15.47 -1.27
N VAL A 64 -2.68 14.76 -1.92
CA VAL A 64 -2.08 13.51 -1.44
C VAL A 64 -1.36 13.71 -0.11
N ARG A 65 -0.67 14.86 0.08
CA ARG A 65 0.02 15.17 1.33
C ARG A 65 -0.91 15.13 2.54
N ARG A 66 -2.18 15.52 2.37
CA ARG A 66 -3.18 15.50 3.46
C ARG A 66 -3.62 14.09 3.86
N ALA A 67 -3.49 13.11 2.95
CA ALA A 67 -3.81 11.72 3.27
C ALA A 67 -2.76 11.10 4.22
N GLY A 68 -1.51 11.54 4.10
CA GLY A 68 -0.37 11.12 4.93
C GLY A 68 0.38 9.90 4.37
N HIS A 69 1.64 9.76 4.77
CA HIS A 69 2.56 8.75 4.27
C HIS A 69 2.06 7.30 4.44
N PRO A 70 1.49 6.88 5.59
CA PRO A 70 0.97 5.52 5.75
C PRO A 70 -0.16 5.15 4.78
N ARG A 71 -1.05 6.11 4.46
CA ARG A 71 -2.15 5.86 3.50
C ARG A 71 -1.65 5.78 2.06
N PHE A 72 -0.60 6.55 1.76
CA PHE A 72 0.11 6.43 0.49
C PHE A 72 0.78 5.06 0.35
N LEU A 73 1.62 4.65 1.30
CA LEU A 73 2.28 3.34 1.29
C LEU A 73 1.29 2.20 1.19
N ARG A 74 0.14 2.29 1.88
CA ARG A 74 -0.94 1.31 1.74
C ARG A 74 -1.41 1.15 0.29
N ASN A 75 -1.53 2.22 -0.48
CA ASN A 75 -1.92 2.13 -1.89
C ASN A 75 -0.77 1.59 -2.76
N VAL A 76 0.47 1.95 -2.46
CA VAL A 76 1.66 1.40 -3.14
C VAL A 76 1.74 -0.12 -2.92
N LEU A 77 1.50 -0.59 -1.70
CA LEU A 77 1.45 -2.00 -1.33
C LEU A 77 0.34 -2.76 -2.07
N VAL A 78 -0.84 -2.14 -2.23
CA VAL A 78 -1.90 -2.72 -3.07
C VAL A 78 -1.43 -2.89 -4.51
N ALA A 79 -0.80 -1.86 -5.09
CA ALA A 79 -0.28 -1.92 -6.45
C ALA A 79 0.88 -2.93 -6.60
N ALA A 80 1.74 -3.08 -5.60
CA ALA A 80 2.80 -4.08 -5.56
C ALA A 80 2.21 -5.51 -5.51
N GLY A 81 1.24 -5.78 -4.64
CA GLY A 81 0.59 -7.09 -4.60
C GLY A 81 -0.15 -7.42 -5.91
N ASN A 82 -0.80 -6.44 -6.53
CA ASN A 82 -1.50 -6.61 -7.80
C ASN A 82 -0.57 -6.76 -9.01
N SER A 83 0.69 -6.30 -8.94
CA SER A 83 1.63 -6.41 -10.06
C SER A 83 2.12 -7.85 -10.26
N GLY A 84 2.08 -8.69 -9.22
CA GLY A 84 2.67 -10.03 -9.23
C GLY A 84 4.19 -10.04 -9.36
N GLU A 85 4.84 -8.88 -9.18
CA GLU A 85 6.27 -8.73 -9.39
C GLU A 85 7.06 -9.22 -8.17
N ALA A 86 7.51 -10.46 -8.19
CA ALA A 86 8.24 -11.09 -7.09
C ALA A 86 9.54 -10.36 -6.69
N SER A 87 10.11 -9.53 -7.58
CA SER A 87 11.28 -8.68 -7.29
C SER A 87 11.02 -7.68 -6.16
N LEU A 88 9.75 -7.33 -5.90
CA LEU A 88 9.34 -6.34 -4.90
C LEU A 88 9.28 -6.93 -3.48
N VAL A 89 9.31 -8.27 -3.34
CA VAL A 89 9.15 -8.95 -2.04
C VAL A 89 10.10 -8.41 -0.96
N PRO A 90 11.41 -8.21 -1.21
CA PRO A 90 12.31 -7.70 -0.16
C PRO A 90 11.92 -6.30 0.34
N LEU A 91 11.40 -5.45 -0.55
CA LEU A 91 10.96 -4.09 -0.20
C LEU A 91 9.65 -4.12 0.59
N VAL A 92 8.74 -5.01 0.23
CA VAL A 92 7.48 -5.22 0.96
C VAL A 92 7.74 -5.83 2.33
N GLU A 93 8.65 -6.80 2.43
CA GLU A 93 9.03 -7.44 3.70
C GLU A 93 9.62 -6.45 4.71
N ALA A 94 10.43 -5.49 4.25
CA ALA A 94 10.96 -4.43 5.11
C ALA A 94 9.83 -3.62 5.81
N LEU A 95 8.70 -3.45 5.11
CA LEU A 95 7.52 -2.72 5.64
C LEU A 95 6.71 -3.53 6.66
N LEU A 96 7.01 -4.80 6.90
CA LEU A 96 6.48 -5.57 8.03
C LEU A 96 6.95 -5.03 9.39
N SER A 97 8.00 -4.22 9.43
CA SER A 97 8.51 -3.58 10.65
C SER A 97 8.06 -2.13 10.84
N HIS A 98 7.22 -1.63 9.94
CA HIS A 98 6.81 -0.23 9.91
C HIS A 98 5.98 0.16 11.16
N GLU A 99 6.15 1.38 11.68
CA GLU A 99 5.46 1.86 12.90
C GLU A 99 3.93 1.78 12.81
N SER A 100 3.38 2.08 11.63
CA SER A 100 1.95 2.03 11.34
C SER A 100 1.46 0.60 11.08
N ALA A 101 0.52 0.13 11.90
CA ALA A 101 -0.17 -1.16 11.73
C ALA A 101 -0.88 -1.26 10.36
N LEU A 102 -1.40 -0.14 9.84
CA LEU A 102 -1.99 -0.09 8.49
C LEU A 102 -1.00 -0.51 7.41
N VAL A 103 0.25 -0.07 7.52
CA VAL A 103 1.31 -0.39 6.54
C VAL A 103 1.71 -1.86 6.71
N ARG A 104 1.93 -2.32 7.95
CA ARG A 104 2.29 -3.72 8.23
C ARG A 104 1.24 -4.69 7.69
N GLY A 105 -0.04 -4.51 8.03
CA GLY A 105 -1.12 -5.38 7.56
C GLY A 105 -1.23 -5.40 6.04
N MET A 106 -0.98 -4.27 5.37
CA MET A 106 -1.00 -4.21 3.91
C MET A 106 0.24 -4.84 3.26
N ALA A 107 1.38 -4.84 3.95
CA ALA A 107 2.56 -5.58 3.54
C ALA A 107 2.32 -7.09 3.63
N VAL A 108 1.65 -7.58 4.68
CA VAL A 108 1.21 -8.98 4.77
C VAL A 108 0.35 -9.36 3.56
N TRP A 109 -0.66 -8.55 3.27
CA TRP A 109 -1.54 -8.79 2.12
C TRP A 109 -0.74 -8.82 0.80
N ALA A 110 0.17 -7.88 0.57
CA ALA A 110 0.97 -7.84 -0.64
C ALA A 110 1.90 -9.07 -0.77
N ILE A 111 2.55 -9.49 0.33
CA ILE A 111 3.38 -10.71 0.37
C ILE A 111 2.56 -11.94 -0.01
N ARG A 112 1.31 -12.04 0.48
CA ARG A 112 0.41 -13.14 0.16
C ARG A 112 0.12 -13.26 -1.34
N GLN A 113 0.12 -12.14 -2.06
CA GLN A 113 -0.07 -12.12 -3.51
C GLN A 113 1.22 -12.43 -4.28
N LEU A 114 2.38 -12.05 -3.74
CA LEU A 114 3.68 -12.13 -4.41
C LEU A 114 4.41 -13.47 -4.20
N LEU A 115 4.09 -14.19 -3.12
CA LEU A 115 4.74 -15.44 -2.74
C LEU A 115 3.86 -16.66 -2.92
N ASP A 116 4.51 -17.80 -3.17
CA ASP A 116 3.90 -19.11 -3.05
C ASP A 116 3.55 -19.44 -1.58
N GLU A 117 2.71 -20.47 -1.39
CA GLU A 117 2.22 -20.89 -0.08
C GLU A 117 3.35 -21.22 0.92
N LYS A 118 4.41 -21.88 0.45
CA LYS A 118 5.51 -22.34 1.31
C LYS A 118 6.32 -21.16 1.81
N SER A 119 6.64 -20.24 0.90
CA SER A 119 7.39 -19.02 1.19
C SER A 119 6.58 -18.08 2.11
N TYR A 120 5.28 -17.94 1.86
CA TYR A 120 4.36 -17.20 2.74
C TYR A 120 4.30 -17.79 4.16
N CYS A 121 4.14 -19.12 4.28
CA CYS A 121 4.10 -19.79 5.59
C CYS A 121 5.38 -19.56 6.40
N ALA A 122 6.55 -19.57 5.75
CA ALA A 122 7.82 -19.31 6.42
C ALA A 122 7.89 -17.88 7.00
N LEU A 123 7.49 -16.87 6.23
CA LEU A 123 7.43 -15.49 6.71
C LEU A 123 6.41 -15.30 7.82
N ARG A 124 5.21 -15.89 7.68
CA ARG A 124 4.20 -15.87 8.72
C ARG A 124 4.74 -16.39 10.05
N LEU A 125 5.44 -17.52 10.05
CA LEU A 125 6.05 -18.08 11.27
C LEU A 125 7.08 -17.14 11.90
N ALA A 126 7.87 -16.42 11.09
CA ALA A 126 8.88 -15.49 11.58
C ALA A 126 8.29 -14.20 12.17
N HIS A 127 7.22 -13.68 11.56
CA HIS A 127 6.69 -12.34 11.88
C HIS A 127 5.42 -12.33 12.72
N ALA A 128 4.48 -13.27 12.52
CA ALA A 128 3.18 -13.22 13.19
C ALA A 128 3.29 -13.38 14.71
N ALA A 129 4.32 -14.09 15.20
CA ALA A 129 4.54 -14.27 16.64
C ALA A 129 4.98 -12.99 17.37
N GLN A 130 5.51 -11.99 16.64
CA GLN A 130 6.00 -10.73 17.20
C GLN A 130 4.98 -9.60 17.03
N GLU A 131 3.93 -9.81 16.24
CA GLU A 131 2.90 -8.83 16.01
C GLU A 131 1.90 -8.80 17.17
N VAL A 132 1.50 -7.60 17.56
CA VAL A 132 0.58 -7.34 18.69
C VAL A 132 -0.71 -6.69 18.26
N ASP A 133 -0.77 -6.17 17.03
CA ASP A 133 -1.95 -5.53 16.48
C ASP A 133 -2.89 -6.57 15.86
N ASP A 134 -4.11 -6.66 16.41
CA ASP A 134 -5.14 -7.62 15.99
C ASP A 134 -5.50 -7.49 14.49
N MET A 135 -5.44 -6.28 13.93
CA MET A 135 -5.74 -6.07 12.51
C MET A 135 -4.65 -6.68 11.63
N VAL A 136 -3.39 -6.58 12.05
CA VAL A 136 -2.26 -7.15 11.30
C VAL A 136 -2.25 -8.68 11.45
N LEU A 137 -2.52 -9.19 12.65
CA LEU A 137 -2.69 -10.63 12.89
C LEU A 137 -3.79 -11.23 12.01
N GLY A 138 -4.92 -10.52 11.85
CA GLY A 138 -6.00 -10.94 10.97
C GLY A 138 -5.63 -11.01 9.48
N GLU A 139 -4.64 -10.24 9.02
CA GLU A 139 -4.13 -10.34 7.65
C GLU A 139 -3.21 -11.56 7.46
N TRP A 140 -2.53 -12.03 8.51
CA TRP A 140 -1.70 -13.24 8.45
C TRP A 140 -2.54 -14.54 8.34
N GLY A 141 -3.82 -14.49 8.73
CA GLY A 141 -4.79 -15.60 8.66
C GLY A 141 -5.00 -16.29 9.99
#